data_AF-A0A961W623-F1
#
_entry.id   AF-A0A961W623-F1
#
_cell.length_a   1.000
_cell.length_b   1.000
_cell.length_c   1.000
_cell.angle_alpha   90.00
_cell.angle_beta   90.00
_cell.angle_gamma   90.00
#
_symmetry.space_group_name_H-M   'P 1'
#
loop_
_entity.id
_entity.type
_entity.pdbx_description
1 polymer ?
#
loop_
_entity_poly.entity_id
_entity_poly.type
_entity_poly.pdbx_seq_one_letter_code
_entity_poly.pdbx_strand_id
1 'polypeptide(L)' 'RRRAIQRGHDLLDSLEGLRADLLAGRVSGERLQRILSLVRRQSGSGDPKLDEVIADIELRAQVELAKLGRFPS' A
#
# COMPACT_ATOMS: atom_id res chain seq x y z
N ARG A 1 7.96 -13.31 13.25
CA ARG A 1 8.80 -13.34 12.02
C ARG A 1 8.04 -13.83 10.78
N ARG A 2 7.54 -15.08 10.71
CA ARG A 2 6.80 -15.61 9.53
C ARG A 2 5.65 -14.73 9.05
N ARG A 3 4.82 -14.22 9.98
CA ARG A 3 3.71 -13.29 9.64
C ARG A 3 4.17 -11.97 9.03
N ALA A 4 5.34 -11.45 9.43
CA ALA A 4 5.88 -10.21 8.87
C ALA A 4 6.40 -10.43 7.45
N ILE A 5 7.06 -11.57 7.21
CA ILE A 5 7.53 -11.97 5.89
C ILE A 5 6.35 -12.14 4.91
N GLN A 6 5.31 -12.88 5.32
CA GLN A 6 4.12 -13.07 4.47
C GLN A 6 3.48 -11.73 4.10
N ARG A 7 3.30 -10.83 5.08
CA ARG A 7 2.75 -9.49 4.80
C ARG A 7 3.61 -8.68 3.85
N GLY A 8 4.94 -8.78 3.97
CA GLY A 8 5.86 -8.14 3.03
C GLY A 8 5.64 -8.63 1.61
N HIS A 9 5.51 -9.94 1.42
CA HIS A 9 5.15 -10.51 0.11
C HIS A 9 3.77 -10.03 -0.36
N ASP A 10 2.75 -10.06 0.51
CA ASP A 10 1.40 -9.60 0.15
C ASP A 10 1.38 -8.13 -0.28
N LEU A 11 2.22 -7.28 0.34
CA LEU A 11 2.37 -5.87 -0.02
C LEU A 11 3.07 -5.72 -1.38
N LEU A 12 4.17 -6.44 -1.60
CA LEU A 12 4.89 -6.43 -2.87
C LEU A 12 4.00 -6.91 -4.03
N ASP A 13 3.26 -7.99 -3.84
CA ASP A 13 2.31 -8.52 -4.84
C ASP A 13 1.19 -7.51 -5.14
N SER A 14 0.73 -6.80 -4.11
CA SER A 14 -0.29 -5.76 -4.26
C SER A 14 0.26 -4.54 -5.02
N LEU A 15 1.52 -4.16 -4.78
CA LEU A 15 2.18 -3.08 -5.51
C LEU A 15 2.46 -3.44 -6.97
N GLU A 16 2.88 -4.68 -7.25
CA GLU A 16 3.11 -5.15 -8.62
C GLU A 16 1.80 -5.20 -9.42
N GLY A 17 0.71 -5.66 -8.79
CA GLY A 17 -0.61 -5.59 -9.42
C GLY A 17 -1.07 -4.16 -9.70
N LEU A 18 -0.70 -3.19 -8.85
CA LEU A 18 -1.06 -1.78 -9.05
C LEU A 18 -0.27 -1.22 -10.23
N ARG A 19 1.01 -1.57 -10.33
CA ARG A 19 1.85 -1.25 -11.48
C ARG A 19 1.25 -1.78 -12.78
N ALA A 20 0.77 -3.02 -12.81
CA ALA A 20 0.12 -3.58 -13.98
C ALA A 20 -1.17 -2.83 -14.35
N ASP A 21 -2.00 -2.47 -13.37
CA ASP A 21 -3.20 -1.66 -13.58
C ASP A 21 -2.85 -0.29 -14.19
N LEU A 22 -1.82 0.37 -13.65
CA LEU A 22 -1.33 1.67 -14.12
C LEU A 22 -0.80 1.61 -15.56
N LEU A 23 -0.04 0.56 -15.90
CA LEU A 23 0.43 0.33 -17.26
C LEU A 23 -0.73 0.11 -18.24
N ALA A 24 -1.85 -0.43 -17.76
CA ALA A 24 -3.09 -0.57 -18.52
C ALA A 24 -3.97 0.70 -18.51
N GLY A 25 -3.48 1.81 -17.95
CA GLY A 25 -4.21 3.08 -17.88
C GLY A 25 -5.35 3.09 -16.85
N ARG A 26 -5.31 2.22 -15.84
CA ARG A 26 -6.34 2.07 -14.81
C ARG A 26 -5.76 2.27 -13.41
N VAL A 27 -6.60 2.72 -12.48
CA VAL A 27 -6.26 2.79 -11.05
C VAL A 27 -7.30 1.99 -10.27
N SER A 28 -6.88 0.85 -9.69
CA SER A 28 -7.77 0.00 -8.90
C SER A 28 -7.91 0.51 -7.47
N GLY A 29 -9.07 1.09 -7.14
CA GLY A 29 -9.36 1.51 -5.77
C GLY A 29 -9.39 0.36 -4.76
N GLU A 30 -9.79 -0.84 -5.15
CA GLU A 30 -9.75 -2.03 -4.29
C GLU A 30 -8.30 -2.38 -3.92
N ARG A 31 -7.41 -2.33 -4.90
CA ARG A 31 -5.99 -2.63 -4.67
C ARG A 31 -5.32 -1.58 -3.78
N LEU A 32 -5.66 -0.30 -3.97
CA LEU A 32 -5.23 0.78 -3.08
C LEU A 32 -5.71 0.56 -1.64
N GLN A 33 -6.96 0.13 -1.44
CA GLN A 33 -7.47 -0.23 -0.10
C GLN A 33 -6.72 -1.42 0.51
N ARG A 34 -6.39 -2.43 -0.31
CA ARG A 34 -5.58 -3.57 0.13
C ARG A 34 -4.19 -3.11 0.59
N ILE A 35 -3.49 -2.31 -0.21
CA ILE A 35 -2.18 -1.73 0.16
C ILE A 35 -2.29 -0.97 1.48
N LEU A 36 -3.27 -0.07 1.60
CA LEU A 36 -3.50 0.72 2.80
C LEU A 36 -3.72 -0.16 4.05
N SER A 37 -4.46 -1.25 3.91
CA SER A 37 -4.69 -2.20 5.01
C SER A 37 -3.43 -2.97 5.43
N LEU A 38 -2.50 -3.22 4.50
CA LEU A 38 -1.26 -3.93 4.76
C LEU A 38 -0.25 -3.04 5.49
N VAL A 39 -0.12 -1.77 5.06
CA VAL A 39 0.81 -0.80 5.67
C VAL A 39 0.36 -0.34 7.06
N ARG A 40 -0.94 -0.10 7.27
CA ARG A 40 -1.50 0.31 8.58
C ARG A 40 -1.34 -0.73 9.69
N ARG A 41 -1.17 -2.00 9.31
CA ARG A 41 -1.00 -3.11 10.26
C ARG A 41 0.46 -3.30 10.68
N GLN A 42 1.37 -2.41 10.29
CA GLN A 42 2.78 -2.49 10.59
C GLN A 42 3.11 -1.76 11.91
N SER A 43 3.63 -2.52 12.89
CA SER A 43 4.44 -1.94 13.96
C SER A 43 5.78 -1.51 13.37
N GLY A 44 6.40 -0.45 13.89
CA GLY A 44 7.69 0.05 13.41
C GLY A 44 8.70 -1.08 13.18
N SER A 45 9.36 -1.07 12.02
CA SER A 45 10.23 -2.15 11.57
C SER A 45 11.57 -2.19 12.30
N GLY A 46 11.95 -1.09 12.95
CA GLY A 46 13.26 -0.88 13.57
C GLY A 46 14.32 -0.37 12.58
N ASP A 47 13.97 -0.25 11.30
CA ASP A 47 14.78 0.42 10.28
C ASP A 47 14.08 1.73 9.87
N PRO A 48 14.64 2.91 10.23
CA PRO A 48 14.02 4.19 9.93
C PRO A 48 13.74 4.42 8.44
N LYS A 49 14.60 3.92 7.54
CA LYS A 49 14.43 4.10 6.10
C LYS A 49 13.26 3.27 5.58
N LEU A 50 13.10 2.06 6.10
CA LEU A 50 11.96 1.22 5.75
C LEU A 50 10.66 1.85 6.27
N ASP A 51 10.67 2.36 7.50
CA ASP A 51 9.49 3.00 8.09
C ASP A 51 9.07 4.26 7.30
N GLU A 52 10.03 5.05 6.81
CA GLU A 52 9.79 6.18 5.91
C GLU A 52 9.14 5.76 4.59
N VAL A 53 9.69 4.75 3.91
CA VAL A 53 9.12 4.25 2.64
C VAL A 53 7.70 3.72 2.83
N ILE A 54 7.42 3.04 3.94
CA ILE A 54 6.08 2.55 4.26
C ILE A 54 5.11 3.72 4.49
N ALA A 55 5.55 4.77 5.20
CA ALA A 55 4.74 5.96 5.43
C ALA A 55 4.41 6.69 4.11
N ASP A 56 5.37 6.78 3.20
CA ASP A 56 5.16 7.37 1.87
C ASP A 56 4.16 6.55 1.03
N ILE A 57 4.27 5.22 1.06
CA ILE A 57 3.31 4.32 0.41
C ILE A 57 1.91 4.52 1.00
N GLU A 58 1.79 4.59 2.32
CA GLU A 58 0.52 4.86 3.00
C GLU A 58 -0.08 6.18 2.54
N LEU A 59 0.68 7.28 2.64
CA LEU A 59 0.21 8.62 2.25
C LEU A 59 -0.27 8.64 0.80
N ARG A 60 0.49 8.03 -0.12
CA ARG A 60 0.11 7.98 -1.53
C ARG A 60 -1.17 7.17 -1.74
N ALA A 61 -1.31 6.01 -1.10
CA ALA A 61 -2.52 5.20 -1.20
C ALA A 61 -3.77 5.96 -0.72
N GLN A 62 -3.65 6.73 0.37
CA GLN A 62 -4.74 7.59 0.87
C GLN A 62 -5.11 8.67 -0.14
N VAL A 63 -4.12 9.38 -0.69
CA VAL A 63 -4.34 10.43 -1.70
C VAL A 63 -5.01 9.86 -2.95
N GLU A 64 -4.55 8.73 -3.47
CA GLU A 64 -5.16 8.12 -4.65
C GLU A 64 -6.60 7.63 -4.36
N LEU A 65 -6.88 7.12 -3.16
CA LEU A 65 -8.25 6.80 -2.76
C LEU A 65 -9.14 8.06 -2.65
N ALA A 66 -8.60 9.16 -2.13
CA ALA A 66 -9.32 10.42 -2.03
C ALA A 66 -9.68 10.98 -3.43
N LYS A 67 -8.73 10.93 -4.38
CA LYS A 67 -8.98 11.31 -5.78
C LYS A 67 -10.09 10.46 -6.43
N LEU A 68 -10.26 9.22 -6.00
CA LEU A 68 -11.33 8.32 -6.46
C LEU A 68 -12.65 8.50 -5.69
N GLY A 69 -12.72 9.41 -4.71
CA GLY A 69 -13.89 9.57 -3.84
C GLY A 69 -14.12 8.40 -2.88
N ARG A 70 -13.08 7.61 -2.59
CA ARG A 70 -13.13 6.37 -1.78
C ARG A 70 -12.39 6.46 -0.44
N PHE A 71 -12.01 7.66 -0.02
CA PHE A 71 -11.41 7.89 1.28
C PHE A 71 -12.38 8.71 2.14
N PRO A 72 -12.66 8.29 3.39
CA PRO A 72 -13.59 9.02 4.26
C PRO A 72 -13.11 10.46 4.43
N SER A 73 -14.04 11.39 4.26
CA SER A 73 -13.87 12.83 4.48
C SER A 73 -13.79 13.13 5.98
#